data_AF-M6QCZ5-F1
#
_entry.id   AF-M6QCZ5-F1
#
_cell.length_a   1.000
_cell.length_b   1.000
_cell.length_c   1.000
_cell.angle_alpha   90.00
_cell.angle_beta   90.00
_cell.angle_gamma   90.00
#
_symmetry.space_group_name_H-M   'P 1'
#
loop_
_entity.id
_entity.type
_entity.pdbx_description
1 polymer ?
#
loop_
_entity_poly.entity_id
_entity_poly.type
_entity_poly.pdbx_seq_one_letter_code
_entity_poly.pdbx_strand_id
1 'polypeptide(L)'
;MMKRPLTGNIDCLSENGIPESQHTSVVHDTMILGRCKHGYHGGYPAGFLERARLLLVGGDQYASIWHIPGGKAKEYNGIRGGVHLTGYGKNDYTIDLDPNLNPDLCLDVRQLNSHFIPQENGTLMFVPILPNDELGLFEFYNTKPQHPNIRFFHRPKAIIIDRPYDDANADRYVPGRRFLPNLNQLLIDCLNLVDQGSLVGVLDYKWPNPSPANSFEEVSVYSVGTGRGCNARWFTIWRTR
;
A
#
# COMPACT_ATOMS: atom_id res chain seq x y z
N MET A 1 36.53 -21.96 8.48
CA MET A 1 35.06 -21.74 8.47
C MET A 1 34.80 -20.42 9.21
N MET A 2 34.78 -19.29 8.51
CA MET A 2 34.63 -17.96 9.13
C MET A 2 33.15 -17.57 9.18
N LYS A 3 32.61 -17.40 10.38
CA LYS A 3 31.33 -16.72 10.60
C LYS A 3 31.55 -15.22 10.34
N ARG A 4 30.85 -14.66 9.35
CA ARG A 4 30.73 -13.20 9.18
C ARG A 4 29.76 -12.68 10.24
N PRO A 5 30.09 -11.62 11.01
CA PRO A 5 29.10 -10.91 11.79
C PRO A 5 28.24 -10.06 10.84
N LEU A 6 26.93 -10.30 10.86
CA LEU A 6 25.91 -9.46 10.22
C LEU A 6 25.15 -8.74 11.33
N THR A 7 25.69 -7.60 11.76
CA THR A 7 24.97 -6.41 12.25
C THR A 7 26.03 -5.40 12.65
N GLY A 8 26.12 -4.30 11.91
CA GLY A 8 26.90 -3.14 12.34
C GLY A 8 26.12 -2.43 13.45
N ASN A 9 26.33 -2.83 14.70
CA ASN A 9 26.17 -1.89 15.82
C ASN A 9 27.36 -0.95 15.76
N ILE A 10 27.16 0.23 15.17
CA ILE A 10 28.05 1.35 15.36
C ILE A 10 27.44 2.19 16.48
N ASP A 11 27.73 1.82 17.71
CA ASP A 11 27.55 2.71 18.86
C ASP A 11 28.67 3.74 18.83
N CYS A 12 28.41 4.90 18.22
CA CYS A 12 29.23 6.09 18.41
C CYS A 12 28.61 6.95 19.50
N LEU A 13 28.76 6.54 20.76
CA LEU A 13 28.60 7.47 21.89
C LEU A 13 29.96 8.14 22.11
N SER A 14 30.06 9.42 21.77
CA SER A 14 31.09 10.29 22.33
C SER A 14 30.49 11.08 23.48
N GLU A 15 31.08 10.90 24.66
CA GLU A 15 30.86 11.64 25.89
C GLU A 15 30.93 13.16 25.64
N ASN A 16 29.90 13.88 26.11
CA ASN A 16 29.93 15.17 26.82
C ASN A 16 28.67 16.00 26.52
N GLY A 17 27.95 16.35 27.59
CA GLY A 17 26.58 16.85 27.56
C GLY A 17 26.37 18.22 26.90
N ILE A 18 25.20 18.36 26.29
CA ILE A 18 24.50 19.60 25.92
C ILE A 18 22.99 19.32 26.12
N PRO A 19 22.16 20.29 26.56
CA PRO A 19 20.79 20.05 27.00
C PRO A 19 19.91 19.51 25.88
N GLU A 20 18.97 18.62 26.22
CA GLU A 20 17.89 18.15 25.35
C GLU A 20 17.12 19.35 24.77
N SER A 21 17.49 19.73 23.55
CA SER A 21 16.70 20.64 22.72
C SER A 21 16.35 19.93 21.42
N GLN A 22 15.04 19.82 21.20
CA GLN A 22 14.36 19.51 19.94
C GLN A 22 14.44 18.03 19.50
N HIS A 23 13.32 17.34 19.67
CA HIS A 23 12.96 16.15 18.90
C HIS A 23 13.15 16.44 17.40
N THR A 24 14.30 16.05 16.85
CA THR A 24 14.49 15.97 15.40
C THR A 24 13.76 14.72 14.91
N SER A 25 12.51 14.89 14.48
CA SER A 25 11.65 13.86 13.90
C SER A 25 12.08 13.43 12.48
N VAL A 26 13.37 13.18 12.27
CA VAL A 26 13.94 12.86 10.95
C VAL A 26 14.33 11.38 10.93
N VAL A 27 13.72 10.63 10.01
CA VAL A 27 13.92 9.18 9.84
C VAL A 27 15.30 8.89 9.26
N HIS A 28 16.02 7.92 9.85
CA HIS A 28 17.38 7.51 9.48
C HIS A 28 17.49 6.17 8.72
N ASP A 29 16.38 5.62 8.22
CA ASP A 29 16.38 4.25 7.72
C ASP A 29 16.29 4.17 6.19
N THR A 30 17.23 3.44 5.60
CA THR A 30 17.19 2.99 4.20
C THR A 30 16.99 1.49 4.15
N MET A 31 16.00 1.04 3.37
CA MET A 31 15.76 -0.37 3.12
C MET A 31 16.53 -0.82 1.87
N ILE A 32 17.61 -1.58 2.07
CA ILE A 32 18.29 -2.27 0.97
C ILE A 32 17.81 -3.72 0.95
N LEU A 33 17.01 -4.05 -0.07
CA LEU A 33 16.26 -5.31 -0.13
C LEU A 33 16.68 -6.16 -1.33
N GLY A 34 16.24 -7.43 -1.32
CA GLY A 34 16.43 -8.32 -2.45
C GLY A 34 15.58 -7.88 -3.64
N ARG A 35 16.04 -8.19 -4.86
CA ARG A 35 15.25 -7.97 -6.08
C ARG A 35 13.87 -8.63 -5.97
N CYS A 36 12.85 -8.00 -6.56
CA CYS A 36 11.55 -8.61 -6.74
C CYS A 36 11.72 -10.01 -7.35
N LYS A 37 11.04 -11.01 -6.77
CA LYS A 37 11.15 -12.42 -7.17
C LYS A 37 10.11 -12.82 -8.22
N HIS A 38 9.29 -11.88 -8.66
CA HIS A 38 8.39 -12.06 -9.79
C HIS A 38 8.97 -11.35 -11.01
N GLY A 39 8.87 -11.98 -12.19
CA GLY A 39 9.19 -11.32 -13.47
C GLY A 39 8.20 -10.21 -13.86
N TYR A 40 7.25 -9.90 -12.97
CA TYR A 40 6.24 -8.87 -13.16
C TYR A 40 6.81 -7.50 -12.80
N HIS A 41 6.62 -6.55 -13.70
CA HIS A 41 6.99 -5.17 -13.46
C HIS A 41 6.10 -4.60 -12.36
N GLY A 42 6.70 -4.09 -11.27
CA GLY A 42 5.93 -3.56 -10.15
C GLY A 42 5.86 -4.39 -8.88
N GLY A 43 6.42 -5.61 -8.84
CA GLY A 43 6.35 -6.39 -7.61
C GLY A 43 7.14 -5.77 -6.44
N TYR A 44 6.70 -6.08 -5.22
CA TYR A 44 7.43 -5.72 -4.01
C TYR A 44 8.86 -6.27 -4.01
N PRO A 45 9.83 -5.52 -3.46
CA PRO A 45 11.15 -6.06 -3.18
C PRO A 45 11.07 -7.22 -2.20
N ALA A 46 11.98 -8.19 -2.29
CA ALA A 46 12.00 -9.32 -1.35
C ALA A 46 12.32 -8.82 0.07
N GLY A 47 11.43 -9.10 1.02
CA GLY A 47 11.49 -8.62 2.41
C GLY A 47 10.84 -7.26 2.65
N PHE A 48 10.22 -6.63 1.64
CA PHE A 48 9.53 -5.36 1.83
C PHE A 48 8.25 -5.52 2.67
N LEU A 49 7.39 -6.48 2.34
CA LEU A 49 6.11 -6.62 3.04
C LEU A 49 6.27 -6.93 4.54
N GLU A 50 7.27 -7.72 4.91
CA GLU A 50 7.63 -7.97 6.31
C GLU A 50 7.91 -6.67 7.07
N ARG A 51 8.71 -5.78 6.46
CA ARG A 51 9.07 -4.47 7.05
C ARG A 51 7.90 -3.50 7.04
N ALA A 52 7.17 -3.44 5.93
CA ALA A 52 5.98 -2.59 5.81
C ALA A 52 4.92 -2.97 6.85
N ARG A 53 4.69 -4.27 7.08
CA ARG A 53 3.78 -4.74 8.14
C ARG A 53 4.27 -4.36 9.54
N LEU A 54 5.56 -4.47 9.82
CA LEU A 54 6.12 -4.02 11.09
C LEU A 54 5.84 -2.53 11.33
N LEU A 55 6.05 -1.70 10.30
CA LEU A 55 5.88 -0.25 10.39
C LEU A 55 4.40 0.19 10.43
N LEU A 56 3.52 -0.49 9.69
CA LEU A 56 2.13 -0.06 9.55
C LEU A 56 1.22 -0.58 10.65
N VAL A 57 1.47 -1.80 11.16
CA VAL A 57 0.58 -2.49 12.11
C VAL A 57 1.35 -3.23 13.22
N GLY A 58 2.60 -2.87 13.46
CA GLY A 58 3.40 -3.46 14.55
C GLY A 58 3.74 -4.94 14.37
N GLY A 59 3.67 -5.47 13.14
CA GLY A 59 3.99 -6.86 12.86
C GLY A 59 2.81 -7.84 13.03
N ASP A 60 1.65 -7.36 13.46
CA ASP A 60 0.46 -8.19 13.67
C ASP A 60 0.03 -8.88 12.37
N GLN A 61 -0.05 -10.21 12.37
CA GLN A 61 -0.42 -11.03 11.21
C GLN A 61 -1.93 -11.09 10.96
N TYR A 62 -2.75 -10.65 11.92
CA TYR A 62 -4.22 -10.61 11.83
C TYR A 62 -4.75 -9.21 11.52
N ALA A 63 -3.95 -8.16 11.73
CA ALA A 63 -4.29 -6.82 11.24
C ALA A 63 -4.40 -6.83 9.72
N SER A 64 -5.55 -6.41 9.20
CA SER A 64 -5.82 -6.36 7.77
C SER A 64 -5.07 -5.22 7.10
N ILE A 65 -4.27 -5.55 6.07
CA ILE A 65 -3.66 -4.59 5.15
C ILE A 65 -4.28 -4.78 3.77
N TRP A 66 -4.78 -3.69 3.18
CA TRP A 66 -5.20 -3.72 1.77
C TRP A 66 -4.06 -3.28 0.85
N HIS A 67 -3.85 -3.99 -0.26
CA HIS A 67 -2.79 -3.72 -1.22
C HIS A 67 -3.37 -3.18 -2.54
N ILE A 68 -3.00 -1.94 -2.93
CA ILE A 68 -3.74 -1.14 -3.93
C ILE A 68 -2.81 -0.31 -4.86
N PRO A 69 -2.82 -0.53 -6.18
CA PRO A 69 -3.02 -1.82 -6.80
C PRO A 69 -1.94 -2.79 -6.31
N GLY A 70 -2.30 -4.04 -6.04
CA GLY A 70 -1.40 -4.99 -5.41
C GLY A 70 -1.73 -6.45 -5.69
N GLY A 71 -2.24 -6.77 -6.89
CA GLY A 71 -2.85 -8.07 -7.20
C GLY A 71 -2.04 -9.30 -6.78
N LYS A 72 -0.71 -9.26 -6.90
CA LYS A 72 0.20 -10.38 -6.54
C LYS A 72 0.75 -10.37 -5.12
N ALA A 73 0.31 -9.46 -4.24
CA ALA A 73 0.83 -9.39 -2.87
C ALA A 73 0.71 -10.73 -2.11
N LYS A 74 -0.35 -11.50 -2.37
CA LYS A 74 -0.57 -12.86 -1.84
C LYS A 74 0.58 -13.83 -2.09
N GLU A 75 1.30 -13.65 -3.20
CA GLU A 75 2.38 -14.55 -3.59
C GLU A 75 3.68 -14.33 -2.78
N TYR A 76 3.73 -13.30 -1.92
CA TYR A 76 4.86 -12.95 -1.06
C TYR A 76 4.85 -13.69 0.29
N ASN A 77 4.29 -14.90 0.31
CA ASN A 77 4.43 -15.86 1.40
C ASN A 77 5.07 -17.15 0.87
N GLY A 78 6.10 -17.65 1.56
CA GLY A 78 6.78 -18.91 1.23
C GLY A 78 8.22 -18.72 0.73
N ILE A 79 8.77 -19.73 0.04
CA ILE A 79 10.15 -19.69 -0.46
C ILE A 79 10.14 -19.45 -1.97
N ARG A 80 10.80 -18.38 -2.44
CA ARG A 80 11.02 -18.12 -3.87
C ARG A 80 12.48 -17.84 -4.19
N GLY A 81 13.07 -18.66 -5.04
CA GLY A 81 14.48 -18.55 -5.43
C GLY A 81 15.42 -18.53 -4.22
N GLY A 82 15.16 -19.40 -3.24
CA GLY A 82 15.95 -19.55 -2.01
C GLY A 82 15.74 -18.48 -0.93
N VAL A 83 14.84 -17.52 -1.15
CA VAL A 83 14.53 -16.45 -0.19
C VAL A 83 13.18 -16.72 0.44
N HIS A 84 13.13 -16.68 1.78
CA HIS A 84 11.88 -16.69 2.53
C HIS A 84 11.19 -15.33 2.39
N LEU A 85 9.98 -15.34 1.86
CA LEU A 85 9.09 -14.20 1.74
C LEU A 85 8.00 -14.33 2.80
N THR A 86 7.79 -13.24 3.54
CA THR A 86 6.80 -13.10 4.60
C THR A 86 6.20 -11.69 4.55
N GLY A 87 5.11 -11.48 5.28
CA GLY A 87 4.53 -10.15 5.51
C GLY A 87 3.15 -9.95 4.90
N TYR A 88 2.69 -10.83 3.99
CA TYR A 88 1.27 -10.86 3.63
C TYR A 88 0.48 -11.57 4.73
N GLY A 89 -0.46 -10.85 5.34
CA GLY A 89 -1.22 -11.25 6.52
C GLY A 89 -2.41 -12.14 6.20
N LYS A 90 -3.05 -12.68 7.24
CA LYS A 90 -4.18 -13.61 7.09
C LYS A 90 -5.47 -12.94 6.64
N ASN A 91 -5.63 -11.66 6.97
CA ASN A 91 -6.81 -10.85 6.71
C ASN A 91 -6.54 -9.74 5.68
N ASP A 92 -5.45 -9.85 4.94
CA ASP A 92 -5.10 -8.91 3.89
C ASP A 92 -6.00 -9.10 2.67
N TYR A 93 -6.16 -8.02 1.91
CA TYR A 93 -6.90 -8.05 0.65
C TYR A 93 -6.06 -7.43 -0.46
N THR A 94 -6.15 -8.00 -1.66
CA THR A 94 -5.57 -7.42 -2.87
C THR A 94 -6.64 -6.81 -3.75
N ILE A 95 -6.41 -5.58 -4.18
CA ILE A 95 -7.28 -4.85 -5.12
C ILE A 95 -6.44 -4.53 -6.34
N ASP A 96 -6.92 -4.88 -7.53
CA ASP A 96 -6.23 -4.61 -8.79
C ASP A 96 -7.23 -4.56 -9.95
N LEU A 97 -6.86 -3.93 -11.06
CA LEU A 97 -7.68 -3.90 -12.27
C LEU A 97 -7.35 -5.05 -13.23
N ASP A 98 -6.17 -5.68 -13.08
CA ASP A 98 -5.79 -6.83 -13.92
C ASP A 98 -6.36 -8.15 -13.38
N PRO A 99 -7.35 -8.77 -14.06
CA PRO A 99 -7.94 -10.03 -13.60
C PRO A 99 -6.95 -11.19 -13.64
N ASN A 100 -5.86 -11.10 -14.43
CA ASN A 100 -4.86 -12.17 -14.52
C ASN A 100 -3.97 -12.23 -13.27
N LEU A 101 -4.00 -11.21 -12.41
CA LEU A 101 -3.32 -11.23 -11.11
C LEU A 101 -4.16 -11.91 -10.02
N ASN A 102 -5.42 -12.28 -10.33
CA ASN A 102 -6.37 -12.90 -9.40
C ASN A 102 -6.52 -12.12 -8.07
N PRO A 103 -6.83 -10.80 -8.12
CA PRO A 103 -7.04 -10.02 -6.91
C PRO A 103 -8.29 -10.47 -6.14
N ASP A 104 -8.38 -10.17 -4.84
CA ASP A 104 -9.64 -10.38 -4.09
C ASP A 104 -10.78 -9.55 -4.66
N LEU A 105 -10.47 -8.31 -5.07
CA LEU A 105 -11.40 -7.38 -5.69
C LEU A 105 -10.80 -6.86 -7.00
N CYS A 106 -11.41 -7.23 -8.12
CA CYS A 106 -11.02 -6.77 -9.44
C CYS A 106 -11.76 -5.47 -9.78
N LEU A 107 -11.12 -4.30 -9.62
CA LEU A 107 -11.75 -2.99 -9.83
C LEU A 107 -10.74 -1.90 -10.23
N ASP A 108 -11.25 -0.82 -10.82
CA ASP A 108 -10.46 0.37 -11.13
C ASP A 108 -10.25 1.20 -9.85
N VAL A 109 -9.02 1.20 -9.34
CA VAL A 109 -8.67 1.88 -8.08
C VAL A 109 -8.79 3.40 -8.15
N ARG A 110 -9.01 3.98 -9.33
CA ARG A 110 -9.35 5.41 -9.48
C ARG A 110 -10.78 5.71 -9.02
N GLN A 111 -11.59 4.69 -8.77
CA GLN A 111 -12.99 4.79 -8.39
C GLN A 111 -13.27 4.18 -7.00
N LEU A 112 -12.25 4.07 -6.14
CA LEU A 112 -12.39 3.45 -4.81
C LEU A 112 -13.55 4.04 -4.01
N ASN A 113 -13.68 5.37 -3.95
CA ASN A 113 -14.75 6.02 -3.17
C ASN A 113 -16.16 5.75 -3.72
N SER A 114 -16.28 5.42 -5.01
CA SER A 114 -17.55 5.02 -5.61
C SER A 114 -17.92 3.57 -5.26
N HIS A 115 -16.91 2.74 -4.98
CA HIS A 115 -17.08 1.34 -4.62
C HIS A 115 -17.20 1.11 -3.12
N PHE A 116 -16.50 1.88 -2.29
CA PHE A 116 -16.46 1.71 -0.84
C PHE A 116 -17.06 2.92 -0.15
N ILE A 117 -18.24 2.72 0.44
CA ILE A 117 -19.01 3.77 1.11
C ILE A 117 -18.88 3.55 2.62
N PRO A 118 -18.20 4.46 3.35
CA PRO A 118 -18.10 4.37 4.80
C PRO A 118 -19.48 4.41 5.48
N GLN A 119 -19.67 3.54 6.46
CA GLN A 119 -20.90 3.44 7.26
C GLN A 119 -20.64 3.96 8.68
N GLU A 120 -21.69 4.44 9.36
CA GLU A 120 -21.60 4.99 10.72
C GLU A 120 -21.08 3.97 11.76
N ASN A 121 -21.32 2.68 11.52
CA ASN A 121 -20.87 1.59 12.40
C ASN A 121 -19.39 1.20 12.21
N GLY A 122 -18.60 1.99 11.47
CA GLY A 122 -17.17 1.74 11.23
C GLY A 122 -16.89 0.64 10.19
N THR A 123 -17.89 0.25 9.40
CA THR A 123 -17.70 -0.66 8.26
C THR A 123 -17.65 0.09 6.92
N LEU A 124 -17.23 -0.60 5.87
CA LEU A 124 -17.28 -0.13 4.48
C LEU A 124 -18.32 -0.97 3.74
N MET A 125 -19.33 -0.31 3.20
CA MET A 125 -20.25 -0.94 2.26
C MET A 125 -19.60 -0.95 0.89
N PHE A 126 -19.35 -2.14 0.36
CA PHE A 126 -18.88 -2.34 -1.00
C PHE A 126 -20.04 -2.46 -1.96
N VAL A 127 -20.05 -1.61 -2.97
CA VAL A 127 -21.01 -1.62 -4.07
C VAL A 127 -20.27 -2.07 -5.34
N PRO A 128 -20.59 -3.24 -5.90
CA PRO A 128 -20.07 -3.61 -7.21
C PRO A 128 -20.70 -2.69 -8.25
N ILE A 129 -19.90 -1.85 -8.91
CA ILE A 129 -20.39 -1.12 -10.10
C ILE A 129 -20.50 -2.17 -11.20
N LEU A 130 -21.73 -2.54 -11.54
CA LEU A 130 -22.01 -3.39 -12.67
C LEU A 130 -21.85 -2.56 -13.96
N PRO A 131 -21.22 -3.07 -15.03
CA PRO A 131 -21.30 -2.45 -16.35
C PRO A 131 -22.76 -2.58 -16.81
N ASN A 132 -23.53 -1.54 -17.15
CA ASN A 132 -23.37 -0.49 -18.17
C ASN A 132 -24.50 0.53 -17.93
N ASP A 133 -24.45 1.82 -18.23
CA ASP A 133 -23.51 2.72 -18.90
C ASP A 133 -23.80 4.11 -18.31
N GLU A 134 -23.05 5.14 -18.71
CA GLU A 134 -23.47 6.55 -18.57
C GLU A 134 -25.01 6.65 -18.66
N LEU A 135 -25.66 7.06 -17.56
CA LEU A 135 -27.10 7.31 -17.38
C LEU A 135 -28.08 6.12 -17.30
N GLY A 136 -27.69 4.86 -17.52
CA GLY A 136 -28.60 3.69 -17.37
C GLY A 136 -28.63 3.03 -15.98
N LEU A 137 -27.64 3.35 -15.13
CA LEU A 137 -27.33 2.64 -13.89
C LEU A 137 -28.10 3.11 -12.64
N PHE A 138 -29.07 4.02 -12.75
CA PHE A 138 -29.77 4.58 -11.57
C PHE A 138 -31.28 4.29 -11.52
N GLU A 139 -31.97 4.09 -12.65
CA GLU A 139 -33.43 3.90 -12.65
C GLU A 139 -33.91 2.48 -12.30
N PHE A 140 -33.06 1.46 -12.42
CA PHE A 140 -33.43 0.08 -12.04
C PHE A 140 -33.41 -0.17 -10.51
N TYR A 141 -32.75 0.71 -9.74
CA TYR A 141 -32.52 0.51 -8.31
C TYR A 141 -33.68 0.95 -7.39
N ASN A 142 -34.77 1.51 -7.95
CA ASN A 142 -35.85 2.13 -7.17
C ASN A 142 -37.18 1.35 -7.11
N THR A 143 -37.27 0.11 -7.60
CA THR A 143 -38.53 -0.67 -7.57
C THR A 143 -38.41 -2.06 -6.92
N LYS A 144 -37.68 -2.15 -5.79
CA LYS A 144 -37.62 -3.29 -4.80
C LYS A 144 -36.99 -4.61 -5.31
N PRO A 145 -36.40 -5.48 -4.45
CA PRO A 145 -35.53 -5.31 -3.27
C PRO A 145 -34.07 -5.80 -3.53
N GLN A 146 -33.06 -5.07 -3.03
CA GLN A 146 -31.60 -5.40 -2.92
C GLN A 146 -30.98 -6.41 -3.92
N HIS A 147 -30.22 -5.92 -4.91
CA HIS A 147 -29.45 -6.74 -5.87
C HIS A 147 -28.19 -7.40 -5.24
N PRO A 148 -27.72 -8.55 -5.76
CA PRO A 148 -26.89 -9.50 -5.04
C PRO A 148 -25.41 -9.09 -5.00
N ASN A 149 -24.90 -9.01 -3.78
CA ASN A 149 -23.50 -8.87 -3.37
C ASN A 149 -22.97 -7.45 -3.12
N ILE A 150 -23.84 -6.58 -2.60
CA ILE A 150 -23.37 -5.62 -1.57
C ILE A 150 -22.64 -6.43 -0.49
N ARG A 151 -21.40 -6.05 -0.18
CA ARG A 151 -20.60 -6.68 0.88
C ARG A 151 -20.26 -5.65 1.92
N PHE A 152 -20.10 -6.09 3.15
CA PHE A 152 -19.60 -5.22 4.22
C PHE A 152 -18.21 -5.70 4.61
N PHE A 153 -17.29 -4.74 4.65
CA PHE A 153 -15.92 -4.97 5.10
C PHE A 153 -15.70 -4.20 6.40
N HIS A 154 -14.92 -4.77 7.32
CA HIS A 154 -14.29 -3.93 8.32
C HIS A 154 -13.28 -3.02 7.63
N ARG A 155 -13.15 -1.78 8.11
CA ARG A 155 -12.09 -0.89 7.64
C ARG A 155 -10.72 -1.55 7.86
N PRO A 156 -9.82 -1.49 6.87
CA PRO A 156 -8.49 -2.06 7.03
C PRO A 156 -7.69 -1.29 8.09
N LYS A 157 -6.81 -2.02 8.81
CA LYS A 157 -5.90 -1.40 9.78
C LYS A 157 -4.77 -0.63 9.12
N ALA A 158 -4.43 -0.97 7.89
CA ALA A 158 -3.56 -0.16 7.05
C ALA A 158 -3.81 -0.42 5.56
N ILE A 159 -3.28 0.46 4.70
CA ILE A 159 -3.26 0.27 3.25
C ILE A 159 -1.83 0.45 2.74
N ILE A 160 -1.42 -0.34 1.75
CA ILE A 160 -0.19 -0.14 0.99
C ILE A 160 -0.55 0.18 -0.46
N ILE A 161 -0.04 1.32 -0.94
CA ILE A 161 -0.12 1.72 -2.33
C ILE A 161 1.16 1.31 -3.08
N ASP A 162 1.04 0.57 -4.19
CA ASP A 162 2.15 0.22 -5.09
C ASP A 162 1.70 0.35 -6.56
N ARG A 163 1.25 1.57 -6.92
CA ARG A 163 0.80 1.87 -8.28
C ARG A 163 1.95 1.78 -9.29
N PRO A 164 1.65 1.63 -10.59
CA PRO A 164 2.66 1.87 -11.61
C PRO A 164 3.25 3.28 -11.42
N TYR A 165 4.57 3.39 -11.34
CA TYR A 165 5.23 4.59 -10.81
C TYR A 165 5.04 5.83 -11.69
N ASP A 166 5.02 5.65 -13.00
CA ASP A 166 4.86 6.68 -14.03
C ASP A 166 4.24 6.08 -15.30
N ASP A 167 3.99 6.92 -16.30
CA ASP A 167 3.37 6.53 -17.57
C ASP A 167 4.15 5.45 -18.32
N ALA A 168 5.48 5.51 -18.30
CA ALA A 168 6.34 4.55 -19.01
C ALA A 168 6.31 3.16 -18.35
N ASN A 169 6.26 3.13 -17.02
CA ASN A 169 6.12 1.90 -16.27
C ASN A 169 4.68 1.38 -16.32
N ALA A 170 3.68 2.25 -16.38
CA ALA A 170 2.26 1.88 -16.47
C ALA A 170 1.92 1.07 -17.73
N ASP A 171 2.56 1.33 -18.87
CA ASP A 171 2.38 0.52 -20.08
C ASP A 171 2.90 -0.92 -19.98
N ARG A 172 3.69 -1.22 -18.94
CA ARG A 172 4.16 -2.59 -18.67
C ARG A 172 3.16 -3.40 -17.84
N TYR A 173 2.10 -2.76 -17.37
CA TYR A 173 0.98 -3.41 -16.66
C TYR A 173 -0.16 -3.61 -17.66
N VAL A 174 -0.93 -4.69 -17.48
CA VAL A 174 -2.03 -5.05 -18.39
C VAL A 174 -3.06 -3.92 -18.59
N PRO A 175 -3.46 -3.14 -17.55
CA PRO A 175 -4.37 -2.01 -17.77
C PRO A 175 -3.79 -0.92 -18.69
N GLY A 176 -2.47 -0.70 -18.62
CA GLY A 176 -1.76 0.35 -19.37
C GLY A 176 -1.93 1.75 -18.78
N ARG A 177 -1.18 2.73 -19.32
CA ARG A 177 -1.12 4.11 -18.79
C ARG A 177 -2.48 4.82 -18.69
N ARG A 178 -3.47 4.44 -19.51
CA ARG A 178 -4.82 5.03 -19.49
C ARG A 178 -5.56 4.82 -18.15
N PHE A 179 -5.14 3.85 -17.35
CA PHE A 179 -5.67 3.56 -16.02
C PHE A 179 -4.69 3.92 -14.89
N LEU A 180 -3.61 4.65 -15.18
CA LEU A 180 -2.67 5.08 -14.16
C LEU A 180 -3.37 5.99 -13.13
N PRO A 181 -3.44 5.61 -11.84
CA PRO A 181 -4.07 6.46 -10.83
C PRO A 181 -3.17 7.66 -10.51
N ASN A 182 -3.81 8.81 -10.26
CA ASN A 182 -3.11 9.96 -9.69
C ASN A 182 -2.68 9.63 -8.26
N LEU A 183 -1.40 9.79 -7.94
CA LEU A 183 -0.84 9.36 -6.66
C LEU A 183 -1.48 10.08 -5.46
N ASN A 184 -1.63 11.39 -5.53
CA ASN A 184 -2.17 12.19 -4.42
C ASN A 184 -3.64 11.89 -4.19
N GLN A 185 -4.42 11.77 -5.27
CA GLN A 185 -5.83 11.40 -5.15
C GLN A 185 -5.99 9.99 -4.57
N LEU A 186 -5.21 9.02 -5.06
CA LEU A 186 -5.26 7.64 -4.56
C LEU A 186 -4.87 7.55 -3.07
N LEU A 187 -3.87 8.33 -2.64
CA LEU A 187 -3.50 8.42 -1.23
C LEU A 187 -4.66 8.96 -0.38
N ILE A 188 -5.29 10.05 -0.82
CA ILE A 188 -6.44 10.65 -0.12
C ILE A 188 -7.60 9.66 -0.04
N ASP A 189 -7.93 8.99 -1.15
CA ASP A 189 -8.99 7.98 -1.20
C ASP A 189 -8.71 6.84 -0.21
N CYS A 190 -7.48 6.32 -0.19
CA CYS A 190 -7.09 5.27 0.76
C CYS A 190 -7.15 5.75 2.23
N LEU A 191 -6.74 6.98 2.52
CA LEU A 191 -6.83 7.57 3.85
C LEU A 191 -8.27 7.71 4.35
N ASN A 192 -9.24 7.89 3.45
CA ASN A 192 -10.66 7.93 3.78
C ASN A 192 -11.27 6.53 4.04
N LEU A 193 -10.58 5.46 3.66
CA LEU A 193 -11.03 4.08 3.86
C LEU A 193 -10.56 3.46 5.17
N VAL A 194 -9.50 3.98 5.77
CA VAL A 194 -8.96 3.50 7.06
C VAL A 194 -9.60 4.24 8.24
N ASP A 195 -9.49 3.69 9.45
CA ASP A 195 -9.90 4.42 10.66
C ASP A 195 -8.94 5.57 10.99
N GLN A 196 -9.43 6.58 11.71
CA GLN A 196 -8.56 7.65 12.23
C GLN A 196 -7.39 7.07 13.02
N GLY A 197 -6.19 7.58 12.77
CA GLY A 197 -4.94 7.08 13.37
C GLY A 197 -4.34 5.85 12.70
N SER A 198 -5.06 5.19 11.79
CA SER A 198 -4.52 4.11 10.95
C SER A 198 -3.61 4.66 9.85
N LEU A 199 -2.75 3.81 9.30
CA LEU A 199 -1.64 4.23 8.45
C LEU A 199 -1.85 3.81 6.98
N VAL A 200 -1.49 4.69 6.06
CA VAL A 200 -1.40 4.39 4.63
C VAL A 200 0.04 4.55 4.17
N GLY A 201 0.65 3.46 3.71
CA GLY A 201 1.97 3.44 3.12
C GLY A 201 1.92 3.60 1.60
N VAL A 202 2.84 4.35 1.01
CA VAL A 202 2.97 4.54 -0.45
C VAL A 202 4.37 4.13 -0.88
N LEU A 203 4.48 3.13 -1.75
CA LEU A 203 5.72 2.70 -2.37
C LEU A 203 5.77 3.15 -3.84
N ASP A 204 6.54 4.19 -4.15
CA ASP A 204 6.51 4.84 -5.47
C ASP A 204 7.86 5.50 -5.82
N TYR A 205 8.10 5.88 -7.08
CA TYR A 205 9.22 6.77 -7.42
C TYR A 205 8.95 8.22 -7.03
N LYS A 206 7.68 8.61 -6.93
CA LYS A 206 7.27 9.94 -6.53
C LYS A 206 6.94 9.96 -5.04
N TRP A 207 7.50 10.94 -4.34
CA TRP A 207 7.07 11.28 -3.00
C TRP A 207 5.74 12.07 -3.10
N PRO A 208 4.63 11.58 -2.51
CA PRO A 208 3.35 12.26 -2.60
C PRO A 208 3.34 13.60 -1.85
N ASN A 209 2.44 14.48 -2.26
CA ASN A 209 2.18 15.77 -1.64
C ASN A 209 0.66 16.04 -1.68
N PRO A 210 -0.13 15.37 -0.81
CA PRO A 210 -1.58 15.47 -0.83
C PRO A 210 -2.06 16.86 -0.40
N SER A 211 -3.21 17.30 -0.93
CA SER A 211 -3.80 18.61 -0.66
C SER A 211 -5.25 18.45 -0.16
N PRO A 212 -5.72 19.27 0.81
CA PRO A 212 -4.95 20.28 1.53
C PRO A 212 -3.95 19.67 2.51
N ALA A 213 -2.70 20.14 2.51
CA ALA A 213 -1.60 19.53 3.27
C ALA A 213 -1.88 19.46 4.78
N ASN A 214 -2.65 20.42 5.32
CA ASN A 214 -2.98 20.49 6.74
C ASN A 214 -3.94 19.39 7.21
N SER A 215 -4.56 18.64 6.30
CA SER A 215 -5.44 17.51 6.64
C SER A 215 -4.68 16.20 6.84
N PHE A 216 -3.40 16.16 6.48
CA PHE A 216 -2.61 14.94 6.43
C PHE A 216 -1.28 15.10 7.18
N GLU A 217 -0.80 13.99 7.74
CA GLU A 217 0.48 13.92 8.42
C GLU A 217 1.34 12.87 7.74
N GLU A 218 2.53 13.27 7.31
CA GLU A 218 3.60 12.35 6.96
C GLU A 218 4.25 11.86 8.25
N VAL A 219 4.14 10.57 8.51
CA VAL A 219 4.63 9.92 9.73
C VAL A 219 6.09 9.53 9.57
N SER A 220 6.48 9.02 8.40
CA SER A 220 7.84 8.53 8.14
C SER A 220 8.10 8.29 6.66
N VAL A 221 9.39 8.31 6.27
CA VAL A 221 9.83 8.10 4.88
C VAL A 221 11.10 7.25 4.84
N TYR A 222 11.11 6.27 3.94
CA TYR A 222 12.20 5.32 3.75
C TYR A 222 12.57 5.23 2.28
N SER A 223 13.87 5.27 1.96
CA SER A 223 14.31 4.87 0.62
C SER A 223 14.39 3.35 0.51
N VAL A 224 13.93 2.77 -0.60
CA VAL A 224 13.81 1.32 -0.82
C VAL A 224 14.57 0.95 -2.10
N GLY A 225 15.75 0.37 -1.94
CA GLY A 225 16.63 -0.05 -3.04
C GLY A 225 16.68 -1.57 -3.24
N THR A 226 16.99 -2.02 -4.45
CA THR A 226 17.12 -3.46 -4.81
C THR A 226 18.47 -3.81 -5.43
N GLY A 227 19.55 -3.61 -4.67
CA GLY A 227 20.91 -3.89 -5.12
C GLY A 227 21.43 -2.91 -6.18
N ARG A 228 22.55 -3.28 -6.85
CA ARG A 228 23.25 -2.40 -7.82
C ARG A 228 22.52 -2.31 -9.16
N GLY A 229 22.52 -1.12 -9.76
CA GLY A 229 21.97 -0.85 -11.10
C GLY A 229 20.44 -0.76 -11.16
N CYS A 230 19.78 -0.53 -10.02
CA CYS A 230 18.32 -0.43 -9.91
C CYS A 230 17.91 0.95 -9.40
N ASN A 231 16.70 1.39 -9.77
CA ASN A 231 16.11 2.59 -9.20
C ASN A 231 15.58 2.31 -7.80
N ALA A 232 15.80 3.24 -6.87
CA ALA A 232 15.17 3.22 -5.56
C ALA A 232 13.74 3.74 -5.64
N ARG A 233 12.89 3.29 -4.71
CA ARG A 233 11.54 3.80 -4.46
C ARG A 233 11.49 4.51 -3.11
N TRP A 234 10.53 5.40 -2.93
CA TRP A 234 10.16 5.96 -1.63
C TRP A 234 9.05 5.13 -1.04
N PHE A 235 9.21 4.69 0.20
CA PHE A 235 8.12 4.22 1.03
C PHE A 235 7.78 5.31 2.05
N THR A 236 6.66 5.99 1.82
CA THR A 236 6.18 7.10 2.67
C THR A 236 4.95 6.65 3.43
N ILE A 237 4.83 6.97 4.71
CA ILE A 237 3.71 6.56 5.57
C ILE A 237 2.93 7.78 6.02
N TRP A 238 1.61 7.72 5.88
CA TRP A 238 0.71 8.84 6.10
C TRP A 238 -0.44 8.46 7.00
N ARG A 239 -1.04 9.46 7.64
CA ARG A 239 -2.34 9.36 8.32
C ARG A 239 -3.14 10.65 8.18
N THR A 240 -4.44 10.57 8.46
CA THR A 240 -5.29 11.75 8.68
C THR A 240 -4.92 12.41 10.02
N ARG A 241 -4.94 13.75 10.05
CA ARG A 241 -4.78 14.51 11.30
C ARG A 241 -6.08 14.54 12.11
#